data_AF-A0A5N3ZZE9-F1
#
_entry.id   AF-A0A5N3ZZE9-F1
#
_cell.length_a   1.000
_cell.length_b   1.000
_cell.length_c   1.000
_cell.angle_alpha   90.00
_cell.angle_beta   90.00
_cell.angle_gamma   90.00
#
_symmetry.space_group_name_H-M   'P 1'
#
loop_
_entity.id
_entity.type
_entity.pdbx_description
1 polymer ?
#
loop_
_entity_poly.entity_id
_entity_poly.type
_entity_poly.pdbx_seq_one_letter_code
_entity_poly.pdbx_strand_id
1 'polypeptide(L)'
;MSPKPVFLDVDSSVVENKLRITEQNQANSFDKLFSAPPPTPVIPEPGFCVKTRETTTSTKLFINICYTDAIPPPNDISEEELMLICKSEEISSFKIPMSIGDIISEKDKNGDDVKTTDVAVHSTFFKKIQDSAVFRDLLHLKELNPSIVSPLLRIALF
;
A
#
# COMPACT_ATOMS: atom_id res chain seq x y z
N MET A 1 -10.51 -45.13 -22.69
CA MET A 1 -9.15 -44.64 -22.95
C MET A 1 -9.05 -43.25 -22.33
N SER A 2 -8.32 -43.09 -21.23
CA SER A 2 -8.10 -41.80 -20.58
C SER A 2 -7.01 -41.01 -21.32
N PRO A 3 -7.15 -39.68 -21.50
CA PRO A 3 -6.11 -38.87 -22.11
C PRO A 3 -4.92 -38.76 -21.15
N LYS A 4 -3.72 -39.13 -21.62
CA LYS A 4 -2.49 -38.93 -20.85
C LYS A 4 -2.22 -37.42 -20.75
N PRO A 5 -1.87 -36.89 -19.57
CA PRO A 5 -1.46 -35.49 -19.45
C PRO A 5 -0.19 -35.29 -20.28
N VAL A 6 -0.23 -34.30 -21.18
CA VAL A 6 0.97 -33.83 -21.87
C VAL A 6 1.79 -33.08 -20.83
N PHE A 7 2.74 -33.78 -20.23
CA PHE A 7 3.78 -33.15 -19.45
C PHE A 7 4.75 -32.51 -20.46
N LEU A 8 4.77 -31.18 -20.50
CA LEU A 8 5.74 -30.44 -21.29
C LEU A 8 7.08 -30.60 -20.57
N ASP A 9 7.85 -31.62 -20.95
CA ASP A 9 9.24 -31.73 -20.55
C ASP A 9 9.94 -30.44 -20.98
N VAL A 10 10.37 -29.64 -20.00
CA VAL A 10 11.16 -28.45 -20.26
C VAL A 10 12.47 -28.94 -20.85
N ASP A 11 12.64 -28.72 -22.15
CA ASP A 11 13.82 -29.12 -22.90
C ASP A 11 15.05 -28.54 -22.20
N SER A 12 15.88 -29.42 -21.62
CA SER A 12 17.00 -29.02 -20.77
C SER A 12 18.02 -28.16 -21.53
N SER A 13 18.02 -28.24 -22.86
CA SER A 13 18.81 -27.37 -23.74
C SER A 13 18.40 -25.90 -23.67
N VAL A 14 17.13 -25.58 -23.39
CA VAL A 14 16.63 -24.20 -23.24
C VAL A 14 17.15 -23.58 -21.95
N VAL A 15 17.20 -24.37 -20.86
CA VAL A 15 17.76 -23.93 -19.58
C VAL A 15 19.27 -23.75 -19.71
N GLU A 16 19.96 -24.72 -20.31
CA GLU A 16 21.43 -24.70 -20.38
C GLU A 16 21.99 -23.69 -21.39
N ASN A 17 21.32 -23.42 -22.51
CA ASN A 17 21.84 -22.48 -23.53
C ASN A 17 21.31 -21.05 -23.41
N LYS A 18 20.16 -20.82 -22.74
CA LYS A 18 19.61 -19.45 -22.58
C LYS A 18 19.80 -18.86 -21.19
N LEU A 19 20.20 -19.65 -20.19
CA LEU A 19 20.54 -19.16 -18.83
C LEU A 19 22.01 -19.29 -18.49
N ARG A 20 22.86 -19.70 -19.43
CA ARG A 20 24.32 -19.63 -19.26
C ARG A 20 24.75 -18.17 -19.26
N ILE A 21 24.97 -17.61 -18.08
CA ILE A 21 25.86 -16.46 -17.91
C ILE A 21 27.24 -16.98 -18.34
N THR A 22 27.73 -16.57 -19.51
CA THR A 22 29.07 -16.92 -19.96
C THR A 22 30.05 -16.36 -18.93
N GLU A 23 30.60 -17.25 -18.11
CA GLU A 23 31.67 -16.93 -17.16
C GLU A 23 32.83 -16.34 -17.95
N GLN A 24 33.02 -15.02 -17.84
CA GLN A 24 34.31 -14.33 -17.75
C GLN A 24 34.25 -12.80 -17.86
N ASN A 25 33.07 -12.15 -17.99
CA ASN A 25 33.03 -10.67 -17.98
C ASN A 25 31.79 -9.98 -17.37
N GLN A 26 30.85 -10.71 -16.76
CA GLN A 26 29.62 -10.12 -16.19
C GLN A 26 29.45 -10.21 -14.67
N ALA A 27 30.37 -10.84 -13.93
CA ALA A 27 30.33 -10.82 -12.46
C ALA A 27 30.30 -9.36 -11.94
N ASN A 28 31.15 -8.51 -12.50
CA ASN A 28 31.21 -7.07 -12.17
C ASN A 28 29.92 -6.28 -12.49
N SER A 29 29.04 -6.80 -13.35
CA SER A 29 27.80 -6.12 -13.74
C SER A 29 26.62 -6.49 -12.84
N PHE A 30 26.60 -7.71 -12.29
CA PHE A 30 25.57 -8.15 -11.35
C PHE A 30 25.84 -7.59 -9.95
N ASP A 31 27.10 -7.54 -9.53
CA ASP A 31 27.52 -6.92 -8.26
C ASP A 31 27.16 -5.43 -8.23
N LYS A 32 27.22 -4.73 -9.36
CA LYS A 32 26.76 -3.33 -9.46
C LYS A 32 25.25 -3.17 -9.29
N LEU A 33 24.45 -4.15 -9.71
CA LEU A 33 22.99 -4.11 -9.59
C LEU A 33 22.54 -4.23 -8.13
N PHE A 34 23.29 -4.97 -7.30
CA PHE A 34 23.05 -5.11 -5.85
C PHE A 34 23.95 -4.21 -4.99
N SER A 35 24.84 -3.42 -5.60
CA SER A 35 25.63 -2.39 -4.91
C SER A 35 24.84 -1.13 -4.56
N ALA A 36 23.52 -1.11 -4.84
CA ALA A 36 22.66 -0.04 -4.41
C ALA A 36 22.81 0.15 -2.89
N PRO A 37 22.94 1.41 -2.41
CA PRO A 37 23.00 1.68 -0.99
C PRO A 37 21.78 1.03 -0.32
N PRO A 38 21.93 0.49 0.91
CA PRO A 38 20.81 -0.11 1.62
C PRO A 38 19.66 0.90 1.67
N PRO A 39 18.41 0.47 1.43
CA PRO A 39 17.27 1.36 1.45
C PRO A 39 17.22 2.07 2.80
N THR A 40 17.26 3.39 2.78
CA THR A 40 17.16 4.20 4.00
C THR A 40 15.73 4.11 4.52
N PRO A 41 15.53 3.68 5.79
CA PRO A 41 14.19 3.64 6.36
C PRO A 41 13.62 5.06 6.42
N VAL A 42 12.42 5.23 5.88
CA VAL A 42 11.66 6.48 5.96
C VAL A 42 10.86 6.45 7.26
N ILE A 43 11.06 7.48 8.10
CA ILE A 43 10.28 7.68 9.33
C ILE A 43 9.30 8.83 9.03
N PRO A 44 7.99 8.58 8.93
CA PRO A 44 7.02 9.63 8.68
C PRO A 44 6.80 10.50 9.92
N GLU A 45 6.37 11.74 9.69
CA GLU A 45 5.99 12.66 10.76
C GLU A 45 4.58 12.37 11.27
N PRO A 46 4.33 12.50 12.58
CA PRO A 46 3.02 12.26 13.16
C PRO A 46 2.03 13.36 12.77
N GLY A 47 0.82 12.95 12.40
CA GLY A 47 -0.29 13.88 12.11
C GLY A 47 -1.39 13.80 13.18
N PHE A 48 -2.49 13.11 12.86
CA PHE A 48 -3.63 12.96 13.77
C PHE A 48 -4.10 11.50 13.87
N CYS A 49 -4.84 11.17 14.92
CA CYS A 49 -5.34 9.81 15.14
C CYS A 49 -6.86 9.76 14.93
N VAL A 50 -7.33 8.77 14.17
CA VAL A 50 -8.74 8.46 13.98
C VAL A 50 -9.11 7.28 14.85
N LYS A 51 -10.14 7.45 15.67
CA LYS A 51 -10.72 6.37 16.48
C LYS A 51 -11.98 5.84 15.80
N THR A 52 -11.99 4.55 15.50
CA THR A 52 -13.13 3.86 14.89
C THR A 52 -13.32 2.46 15.51
N ARG A 53 -14.24 1.67 14.96
CA ARG A 53 -14.47 0.27 15.31
C ARG A 53 -14.54 -0.57 14.05
N GLU A 54 -13.99 -1.77 14.13
CA GLU A 54 -14.11 -2.76 13.06
C GLU A 54 -15.57 -3.21 12.91
N THR A 55 -16.09 -3.23 11.69
CA THR A 55 -17.50 -3.55 11.42
C THR A 55 -17.87 -4.99 11.80
N THR A 56 -16.95 -5.93 11.62
CA THR A 56 -17.20 -7.37 11.85
C THR A 56 -17.10 -7.77 13.32
N THR A 57 -16.09 -7.26 14.03
CA THR A 57 -15.78 -7.68 15.41
C THR A 57 -16.17 -6.64 16.46
N SER A 58 -16.51 -5.41 16.07
CA SER A 58 -16.73 -4.25 16.95
C SER A 58 -15.52 -3.86 17.81
N THR A 59 -14.33 -4.41 17.52
CA THR A 59 -13.08 -4.11 18.20
C THR A 59 -12.68 -2.66 17.93
N LYS A 60 -12.15 -1.97 18.96
CA LYS A 60 -11.65 -0.60 18.82
C LYS A 60 -10.47 -0.60 17.83
N LEU A 61 -10.45 0.35 16.91
CA LEU A 61 -9.37 0.54 15.95
C LEU A 61 -8.91 2.00 16.00
N PHE A 62 -7.62 2.22 16.21
CA PHE A 62 -6.95 3.50 16.08
C PHE A 62 -6.14 3.51 14.78
N ILE A 63 -6.23 4.60 14.04
CA ILE A 63 -5.51 4.79 12.78
C ILE A 63 -4.74 6.08 12.90
N ASN A 64 -3.42 6.00 12.94
CA ASN A 64 -2.56 7.17 12.99
C ASN A 64 -2.29 7.65 11.57
N ILE A 65 -2.80 8.81 11.22
CA ILE A 65 -2.53 9.46 9.94
C ILE A 65 -1.25 10.27 10.09
N CYS A 66 -0.20 9.79 9.42
CA CYS A 66 1.14 10.36 9.37
C CYS A 66 1.41 10.95 7.98
N TYR A 67 2.51 11.68 7.83
CA TYR A 67 2.89 12.24 6.53
C TYR A 67 4.39 12.23 6.27
N THR A 68 4.78 12.21 4.99
CA THR A 68 6.18 12.23 4.57
C THR A 68 6.31 12.72 3.12
N ASP A 69 7.42 13.37 2.79
CA ASP A 69 7.74 13.77 1.40
C ASP A 69 8.31 12.60 0.57
N ALA A 70 8.56 11.44 1.19
CA ALA A 70 9.10 10.27 0.48
C ALA A 70 8.05 9.52 -0.36
N ILE A 71 6.75 9.76 -0.11
CA ILE A 71 5.64 9.17 -0.86
C ILE A 71 5.24 10.17 -1.96
N PRO A 72 5.06 9.77 -3.22
CA PRO A 72 4.67 10.71 -4.26
C PRO A 72 3.29 11.36 -3.96
N PRO A 73 3.11 12.66 -4.22
CA PRO A 73 1.82 13.30 -4.08
C PRO A 73 0.78 12.70 -5.04
N PRO A 74 -0.50 12.63 -4.65
CA PRO A 74 -1.58 12.38 -5.60
C PRO A 74 -1.73 13.54 -6.58
N ASN A 75 -2.51 13.33 -7.63
CA ASN A 75 -2.89 14.40 -8.56
C ASN A 75 -3.55 15.55 -7.79
N ASP A 76 -3.20 16.78 -8.14
CA ASP A 76 -3.80 17.95 -7.53
C ASP A 76 -5.20 18.16 -8.10
N ILE A 77 -6.24 17.90 -7.29
CA ILE A 77 -7.65 18.13 -7.64
C ILE A 77 -8.30 19.08 -6.63
N SER A 78 -9.36 19.75 -7.09
CA SER A 78 -10.25 20.59 -6.29
C SER A 78 -11.28 19.79 -5.48
N GLU A 79 -11.96 20.44 -4.54
CA GLU A 79 -13.05 19.80 -3.78
C GLU A 79 -14.24 19.47 -4.67
N GLU A 80 -14.57 20.34 -5.63
CA GLU A 80 -15.68 20.14 -6.57
C GLU A 80 -15.44 18.92 -7.46
N GLU A 81 -14.22 18.78 -7.99
CA GLU A 81 -13.81 17.60 -8.77
C GLU A 81 -13.86 16.35 -7.91
N LEU A 82 -13.40 16.42 -6.67
CA LEU A 82 -13.46 15.29 -5.75
C LEU A 82 -14.91 14.87 -5.46
N MET A 83 -15.83 15.81 -5.24
CA MET A 83 -17.24 15.51 -5.06
C MET A 83 -17.85 14.85 -6.30
N LEU A 84 -17.48 15.31 -7.50
CA LEU A 84 -17.94 14.69 -8.76
C LEU A 84 -17.45 13.25 -8.86
N ILE A 85 -16.17 13.02 -8.55
CA ILE A 85 -15.55 11.69 -8.50
C ILE A 85 -16.25 10.79 -7.47
N CYS A 86 -16.64 11.34 -6.32
CA CYS A 86 -17.35 10.58 -5.29
C CYS A 86 -18.79 10.23 -5.68
N LYS A 87 -19.46 11.05 -6.50
CA LYS A 87 -20.82 10.82 -7.00
C LYS A 87 -20.85 9.90 -8.22
N SER A 88 -19.74 9.76 -8.94
CA SER A 88 -19.65 8.87 -10.09
C SER A 88 -19.68 7.41 -9.67
N GLU A 89 -20.43 6.59 -10.42
CA GLU A 89 -20.46 5.14 -10.27
C GLU A 89 -19.27 4.45 -10.99
N GLU A 90 -18.50 5.22 -11.77
CA GLU A 90 -17.34 4.70 -12.49
C GLU A 90 -16.09 4.59 -11.62
N ILE A 91 -15.17 3.69 -12.01
CA ILE A 91 -13.88 3.54 -11.36
C ILE A 91 -13.08 4.83 -11.56
N SER A 92 -12.91 5.60 -10.48
CA SER A 92 -12.14 6.84 -10.52
C SER A 92 -10.68 6.60 -10.89
N SER A 93 -10.17 7.46 -11.77
CA SER A 93 -8.75 7.59 -12.08
C SER A 93 -7.95 8.28 -10.97
N PHE A 94 -8.62 8.94 -10.02
CA PHE A 94 -7.96 9.57 -8.88
C PHE A 94 -7.47 8.51 -7.89
N LYS A 95 -6.16 8.48 -7.65
CA LYS A 95 -5.48 7.56 -6.74
C LYS A 95 -4.71 8.35 -5.70
N ILE A 96 -4.68 7.83 -4.48
CA ILE A 96 -3.92 8.40 -3.37
C ILE A 96 -2.81 7.42 -3.01
N PRO A 97 -1.54 7.73 -3.33
CA PRO A 97 -0.43 6.94 -2.84
C PRO A 97 -0.35 7.05 -1.31
N MET A 98 -0.27 5.90 -0.65
CA MET A 98 -0.07 5.85 0.80
C MET A 98 0.64 4.57 1.23
N SER A 99 1.29 4.64 2.38
CA SER A 99 1.89 3.49 3.06
C SER A 99 1.00 3.11 4.24
N ILE A 100 0.61 1.84 4.32
CA ILE A 100 -0.22 1.31 5.39
C ILE A 100 0.62 0.32 6.18
N GLY A 101 0.84 0.62 7.46
CA GLY A 101 1.61 -0.19 8.38
C GLY A 101 0.85 -1.43 8.83
N ASP A 102 1.58 -2.33 9.47
CA ASP A 102 0.99 -3.53 10.04
C ASP A 102 -0.06 -3.19 11.10
N ILE A 103 -1.08 -4.04 11.21
CA ILE A 103 -2.09 -3.92 12.26
C ILE A 103 -1.55 -4.57 13.53
N ILE A 104 -1.36 -3.75 14.56
CA ILE A 104 -0.88 -4.17 15.87
C ILE A 104 -2.09 -4.33 16.79
N SER A 105 -2.19 -5.45 17.49
CA SER A 105 -3.23 -5.66 18.50
C SER A 105 -2.65 -5.47 19.90
N GLU A 106 -3.24 -4.56 20.66
CA GLU A 106 -2.80 -4.17 22.00
C GLU A 106 -3.99 -4.15 22.98
N LYS A 107 -3.71 -3.92 24.26
CA LYS A 107 -4.73 -3.69 25.29
C LYS A 107 -4.82 -2.20 25.58
N ASP A 108 -6.04 -1.65 25.60
CA ASP A 108 -6.23 -0.26 25.98
C ASP A 108 -6.08 -0.04 27.50
N LYS A 109 -6.18 1.21 27.96
CA LYS A 109 -6.06 1.56 29.39
C LYS A 109 -7.08 0.85 30.29
N ASN A 110 -8.18 0.36 29.72
CA ASN A 110 -9.25 -0.35 30.44
C ASN A 110 -9.10 -1.88 30.32
N GLY A 111 -8.09 -2.38 29.60
CA GLY A 111 -7.87 -3.81 29.36
C GLY A 111 -8.67 -4.39 28.17
N ASP A 112 -9.35 -3.53 27.40
CA ASP A 112 -10.08 -3.96 26.21
C ASP A 112 -9.13 -4.18 25.03
N ASP A 113 -9.46 -5.12 24.14
CA ASP A 113 -8.72 -5.32 22.89
C ASP A 113 -8.87 -4.11 21.96
N VAL A 114 -7.72 -3.66 21.46
CA VAL A 114 -7.62 -2.54 20.54
C VAL A 114 -6.64 -2.86 19.43
N LYS A 115 -6.95 -2.44 18.21
CA LYS A 115 -6.06 -2.50 17.07
C LYS A 115 -5.52 -1.11 16.75
N THR A 116 -4.28 -1.02 16.32
CA THR A 116 -3.63 0.22 15.89
C THR A 116 -2.91 -0.01 14.57
N THR A 117 -2.96 0.95 13.66
CA THR A 117 -2.17 0.95 12.42
C THR A 117 -1.78 2.38 12.06
N ASP A 118 -0.67 2.54 11.35
CA ASP A 118 -0.15 3.81 10.87
C ASP A 118 -0.37 3.91 9.36
N VAL A 119 -0.89 5.04 8.89
CA VAL A 119 -1.10 5.33 7.48
C VAL A 119 -0.34 6.61 7.14
N ALA A 120 0.67 6.52 6.28
CA ALA A 120 1.45 7.67 5.83
C ALA A 120 1.03 8.11 4.43
N VAL A 121 0.81 9.41 4.26
CA VAL A 121 0.51 10.06 2.97
C VAL A 121 1.55 11.14 2.64
N HIS A 122 1.51 11.68 1.43
CA HIS A 122 2.35 12.83 1.10
C HIS A 122 1.98 14.10 1.90
N SER A 123 2.98 14.88 2.32
CA SER A 123 2.80 16.06 3.19
C SER A 123 1.86 17.12 2.60
N THR A 124 1.91 17.38 1.30
CA THR A 124 0.99 18.36 0.67
C THR A 124 -0.45 17.87 0.66
N PHE A 125 -0.68 16.57 0.51
CA PHE A 125 -2.00 15.99 0.56
C PHE A 125 -2.54 15.95 1.99
N PHE A 126 -1.67 15.65 2.96
CA PHE A 126 -1.99 15.73 4.38
C PHE A 126 -2.51 17.13 4.77
N LYS A 127 -1.87 18.19 4.28
CA LYS A 127 -2.33 19.57 4.50
C LYS A 127 -3.76 19.79 3.98
N LYS A 128 -4.09 19.27 2.79
CA LYS A 128 -5.47 19.34 2.26
C LYS A 128 -6.49 18.62 3.16
N ILE A 129 -6.12 17.47 3.70
CA ILE A 129 -6.98 16.73 4.65
C ILE A 129 -7.22 17.54 5.92
N GLN A 130 -6.22 18.28 6.39
CA GLN A 130 -6.36 19.14 7.57
C GLN A 130 -7.29 20.34 7.28
N ASP A 131 -7.14 20.97 6.12
CA ASP A 131 -7.85 22.20 5.77
C ASP A 131 -9.27 21.93 5.23
N SER A 132 -9.54 20.75 4.66
CA SER A 132 -10.81 20.41 4.01
C SER A 132 -11.50 19.20 4.62
N ALA A 133 -12.77 19.40 5.01
CA ALA A 133 -13.62 18.31 5.46
C ALA A 133 -13.89 17.27 4.35
N VAL A 134 -13.99 17.70 3.09
CA VAL A 134 -14.28 16.83 1.94
C VAL A 134 -13.13 15.84 1.71
N PHE A 135 -11.89 16.34 1.72
CA PHE A 135 -10.71 15.49 1.60
C PHE A 135 -10.52 14.58 2.81
N ARG A 136 -10.89 15.04 4.00
CA ARG A 136 -10.89 14.19 5.21
C ARG A 136 -11.91 13.06 5.14
N ASP A 137 -13.12 13.34 4.67
CA ASP A 137 -14.17 12.32 4.56
C ASP A 137 -13.85 11.26 3.50
N LEU A 138 -13.12 11.63 2.44
CA LEU A 138 -12.64 10.66 1.45
C LEU A 138 -11.80 9.53 2.08
N LEU A 139 -10.90 9.87 3.01
CA LEU A 139 -10.07 8.89 3.73
C LEU A 139 -10.93 7.93 4.56
N HIS A 140 -12.05 8.42 5.09
CA HIS A 140 -13.00 7.60 5.83
C HIS A 140 -13.85 6.67 4.94
N LEU A 141 -14.17 7.08 3.71
CA LEU A 141 -15.26 6.48 2.92
C LEU A 141 -14.84 5.32 2.00
N LYS A 142 -13.60 5.25 1.52
CA LYS A 142 -13.22 4.27 0.48
C LYS A 142 -12.21 3.21 0.91
N GLU A 143 -11.37 3.48 1.92
CA GLU A 143 -10.29 2.56 2.30
C GLU A 143 -10.50 1.81 3.61
N LEU A 144 -11.46 2.23 4.44
CA LEU A 144 -11.76 1.57 5.71
C LEU A 144 -12.88 0.53 5.61
N ASN A 145 -13.26 0.13 4.39
CA ASN A 145 -14.21 -0.95 4.19
C ASN A 145 -13.51 -2.29 4.49
N PRO A 146 -13.78 -2.98 5.63
CA PRO A 146 -12.99 -4.12 6.08
C PRO A 146 -13.02 -5.30 5.10
N SER A 147 -14.00 -5.33 4.20
CA SER A 147 -14.13 -6.31 3.12
C SER A 147 -13.04 -6.16 2.04
N ILE A 148 -12.44 -4.98 1.90
CA ILE A 148 -11.36 -4.67 0.94
C ILE A 148 -9.98 -4.75 1.59
N VAL A 149 -9.90 -4.59 2.93
CA VAL A 149 -8.67 -4.75 3.74
C VAL A 149 -8.36 -6.24 4.07
N SER A 150 -8.82 -7.14 3.20
CA SER A 150 -8.40 -8.55 3.09
C SER A 150 -7.17 -8.60 2.15
N PRO A 151 -6.36 -9.68 2.05
CA PRO A 151 -4.89 -9.66 1.80
C PRO A 151 -4.40 -9.08 0.46
N LEU A 152 -5.29 -8.52 -0.37
CA LEU A 152 -5.02 -7.82 -1.61
C LEU A 152 -4.30 -6.47 -1.44
N LEU A 153 -4.25 -5.90 -0.23
CA LEU A 153 -3.44 -4.70 0.06
C LEU A 153 -1.93 -4.98 0.08
N ARG A 154 -1.50 -6.19 -0.31
CA ARG A 154 -0.10 -6.46 -0.70
C ARG A 154 0.22 -6.10 -2.16
N ILE A 155 -0.73 -5.63 -2.97
CA ILE A 155 -0.54 -5.49 -4.42
C ILE A 155 -0.56 -4.03 -4.93
N ALA A 156 -0.80 -3.03 -4.08
CA ALA A 156 -0.75 -1.62 -4.50
C ALA A 156 0.57 -0.90 -4.17
N LEU A 157 1.68 -1.65 -4.12
CA LEU A 157 3.03 -1.10 -4.22
C LEU A 157 3.63 -1.55 -5.55
N PHE A 158 3.21 -0.94 -6.66
CA PHE A 158 3.96 -0.67 -7.88
C PHE A 158 3.20 0.35 -8.72
#